data_AF-A0A6G2V5K4-F1
#
_entry.id   AF-A0A6G2V5K4-F1
#
_cell.length_a   1.000
_cell.length_b   1.000
_cell.length_c   1.000
_cell.angle_alpha   90.00
_cell.angle_beta   90.00
_cell.angle_gamma   90.00
#
_symmetry.space_group_name_H-M   'P 1'
#
loop_
_entity.id
_entity.type
_entity.pdbx_description
1 polymer ?
#
loop_
_entity_poly.entity_id
_entity_poly.type
_entity_poly.pdbx_seq_one_letter_code
_entity_poly.pdbx_strand_id
1 'polypeptide(L)' 'FCRSGEVVTAVTRLSLRLAESGGWRGTRLALPDAGVWRDLLTPGREFTGGTAEVAELFADRPVALLVRG' A
#
# COMPACT_ATOMS: atom_id res chain seq x y z
N PHE A 1 -4.20 6.33 5.25
CA PHE A 1 -3.98 7.63 5.93
C PHE A 1 -2.60 8.13 5.54
N CYS A 2 -2.42 9.44 5.35
CA CYS A 2 -1.11 10.03 5.07
C CYS A 2 -0.78 11.10 6.11
N ARG A 3 0.43 11.04 6.68
CA ARG A 3 0.97 12.06 7.58
C ARG A 3 1.96 12.92 6.79
N SER A 4 1.75 14.23 6.85
CA SER A 4 2.61 15.28 6.26
C SER A 4 2.95 15.15 4.76
N GLY A 5 2.30 14.24 4.02
CA GLY A 5 2.68 13.93 2.65
C GLY A 5 3.90 12.99 2.54
N GLU A 6 4.40 12.47 3.65
CA GLU A 6 5.71 11.78 3.74
C GLU A 6 5.60 10.35 4.27
N VAL A 7 4.50 10.01 4.95
CA VAL A 7 4.25 8.66 5.49
C VAL A 7 2.84 8.21 5.15
N VAL A 8 2.70 7.05 4.52
CA VAL A 8 1.40 6.43 4.21
C VAL A 8 1.23 5.15 5.02
N THR A 9 0.14 5.08 5.79
CA THR A 9 -0.31 3.87 6.46
C THR A 9 -1.53 3.31 5.73
N ALA A 10 -1.43 2.05 5.29
CA ALA A 10 -2.49 1.32 4.62
C ALA A 10 -2.75 -0.01 5.34
N VAL A 11 -4.02 -0.35 5.58
CA VAL A 11 -4.43 -1.55 6.33
C VAL A 11 -5.59 -2.25 5.64
N THR A 12 -5.60 -3.58 5.68
CA THR A 12 -6.74 -4.39 5.27
C THR A 12 -7.81 -4.38 6.35
N ARG A 13 -9.07 -4.14 5.95
CA ARG A 13 -10.24 -4.25 6.82
C ARG A 13 -11.24 -5.20 6.19
N LEU A 14 -12.05 -5.89 7.01
CA LEU A 14 -13.03 -6.87 6.55
C LEU A 14 -12.40 -7.96 5.66
N SER A 15 -11.23 -8.46 6.04
CA SER A 15 -10.39 -9.37 5.24
C SER A 15 -11.12 -10.61 4.73
N LEU A 16 -11.98 -11.22 5.56
CA LEU A 16 -12.79 -12.36 5.14
C LEU A 16 -13.72 -12.01 3.97
N ARG A 17 -14.52 -10.94 4.11
CA ARG A 17 -15.42 -10.48 3.03
C ARG A 17 -14.66 -10.08 1.78
N LEU A 18 -13.50 -9.45 1.94
CA LEU A 18 -12.64 -9.10 0.81
C LEU A 18 -12.26 -10.36 0.02
N ALA A 19 -11.77 -11.39 0.71
CA ALA A 19 -11.41 -12.66 0.09
C ALA A 19 -12.61 -13.34 -0.59
N GLU A 20 -13.74 -13.46 0.10
CA GLU A 20 -14.99 -14.03 -0.44
C GLU A 20 -15.50 -13.27 -1.67
N SER A 21 -15.23 -11.97 -1.73
CA SER A 21 -15.63 -11.13 -2.84
C SER A 21 -14.69 -11.22 -4.07
N GLY A 22 -13.61 -12.00 -4.01
CA GLY A 22 -12.64 -12.12 -5.09
C GLY A 22 -11.42 -11.19 -4.96
N GLY A 23 -11.12 -10.72 -3.75
CA GLY A 23 -9.92 -9.93 -3.46
C GLY A 23 -9.97 -8.50 -3.98
N TRP A 24 -8.78 -7.94 -4.23
CA TRP A 24 -8.59 -6.51 -4.51
C TRP A 24 -9.04 -6.04 -5.89
N ARG A 25 -9.16 -6.92 -6.89
CA ARG A 25 -9.77 -6.62 -8.21
C ARG A 25 -9.25 -5.33 -8.88
N GLY A 26 -7.92 -5.16 -8.90
CA GLY A 26 -7.26 -3.98 -9.50
C GLY A 26 -7.47 -2.68 -8.73
N THR A 27 -7.86 -2.75 -7.45
CA THR A 27 -7.91 -1.59 -6.58
C THR A 27 -6.53 -0.97 -6.47
N ARG A 28 -6.45 0.34 -6.71
CA ARG A 28 -5.22 1.13 -6.60
C ARG A 28 -5.29 2.10 -5.45
N LEU A 29 -4.16 2.28 -4.77
CA LEU A 29 -3.95 3.30 -3.77
C LEU A 29 -3.18 4.46 -4.41
N ALA A 30 -3.74 5.67 -4.34
CA ALA A 30 -2.99 6.87 -4.71
C ALA A 30 -1.89 7.13 -3.69
N LEU A 31 -0.66 7.26 -4.16
CA LEU A 31 0.49 7.68 -3.36
C LEU A 31 0.80 9.16 -3.65
N PRO A 32 1.23 9.95 -2.65
CA PRO A 32 1.64 11.31 -2.90
C PRO A 32 2.83 11.36 -3.86
N ASP A 33 2.86 12.40 -4.70
CA ASP A 33 3.91 12.70 -5.69
C ASP A 33 4.34 11.49 -6.55
N ALA A 34 5.38 11.65 -7.37
CA ALA A 34 5.92 10.59 -8.24
C ALA A 34 7.24 10.01 -7.70
N GLY A 35 7.58 10.30 -6.44
CA GLY A 35 8.81 9.85 -5.78
C GLY A 35 8.78 8.37 -5.40
N VAL A 36 9.89 7.89 -4.84
CA VAL A 36 10.00 6.51 -4.37
C VAL A 36 9.45 6.39 -2.96
N TRP A 37 8.65 5.37 -2.72
CA TRP A 37 8.05 5.04 -1.44
C TRP A 37 8.56 3.69 -0.96
N ARG A 38 9.27 3.67 0.18
CA ARG A 38 9.84 2.46 0.75
C ARG A 38 8.88 1.83 1.76
N ASP A 39 8.67 0.52 1.67
CA ASP A 39 7.92 -0.22 2.69
C ASP A 39 8.83 -0.55 3.90
N LEU A 40 8.55 0.07 5.04
CA LEU A 40 9.31 -0.17 6.27
C LEU A 40 9.06 -1.54 6.88
N LEU A 41 7.94 -2.20 6.54
CA LEU A 41 7.62 -3.52 7.06
C LEU A 41 8.24 -4.62 6.19
N THR A 42 8.55 -4.32 4.93
CA THR A 42 9.10 -5.25 3.95
C THR A 42 10.41 -4.71 3.39
N PRO A 43 11.54 -4.95 4.08
CA PRO A 43 12.84 -4.42 3.68
C PRO A 43 13.17 -4.72 2.22
N GLY A 44 13.59 -3.69 1.48
CA GLY A 44 13.94 -3.79 0.06
C GLY A 44 12.76 -3.65 -0.91
N ARG A 45 11.52 -3.54 -0.43
CA ARG A 45 10.35 -3.24 -1.27
C ARG A 45 10.17 -1.74 -1.44
N GLU A 46 10.05 -1.32 -2.69
CA GLU A 46 9.83 0.08 -3.08
C GLU A 46 8.66 0.17 -4.07
N PHE A 47 7.94 1.29 -4.00
CA PHE A 47 6.86 1.63 -4.93
C PHE A 47 7.16 2.97 -5.57
N THR A 48 6.88 3.10 -6.86
CA THR A 48 6.82 4.41 -7.51
C THR A 48 5.53 5.12 -7.07
N GLY A 49 5.64 6.42 -6.78
CA GLY A 49 4.52 7.27 -6.42
C GLY A 49 3.45 7.38 -7.52
N GLY A 50 2.41 8.15 -7.24
CA GLY A 50 1.23 8.30 -8.09
C GLY A 50 0.20 7.25 -7.75
N THR A 51 0.43 5.99 -8.14
CA THR A 51 -0.48 4.87 -7.82
C THR A 51 0.24 3.57 -7.57
N ALA A 52 -0.14 2.86 -6.51
CA ALA A 52 0.30 1.49 -6.23
C ALA A 52 -0.88 0.50 -6.30
N GLU A 53 -0.66 -0.68 -6.86
CA GLU A 53 -1.63 -1.77 -6.83
C GLU A 53 -1.78 -2.31 -5.41
N VAL A 54 -3.00 -2.32 -4.87
CA VAL A 54 -3.24 -2.73 -3.48
C VAL A 54 -2.92 -4.22 -3.26
N ALA A 55 -3.08 -5.04 -4.31
CA ALA A 55 -2.69 -6.45 -4.27
C ALA A 55 -1.18 -6.63 -4.07
N GLU A 56 -0.37 -5.80 -4.72
CA GLU A 56 1.09 -5.81 -4.55
C GLU A 56 1.47 -5.25 -3.19
N LEU A 57 0.86 -4.13 -2.80
CA LEU A 57 1.07 -3.47 -1.51
C LEU A 57 0.90 -4.42 -0.32
N PHE A 58 -0.10 -5.30 -0.38
CA PHE A 58 -0.41 -6.26 0.68
C PHE A 58 -0.03 -7.71 0.37
N ALA A 59 0.85 -7.95 -0.62
CA ALA A 59 1.23 -9.30 -1.03
C ALA A 59 1.82 -10.13 0.13
N ASP A 60 2.60 -9.50 1.00
CA ASP A 60 3.30 -10.19 2.09
C ASP A 60 2.55 -10.08 3.42
N ARG A 61 1.87 -8.94 3.65
CA ARG A 61 1.22 -8.59 4.91
C ARG A 61 -0.07 -7.82 4.65
N PRO A 62 -1.12 -7.96 5.49
CA PRO A 62 -2.36 -7.21 5.37
C PRO A 62 -2.24 -5.73 5.80
N VAL A 63 -1.01 -5.21 5.88
CA VAL A 63 -0.66 -3.85 6.32
C VAL A 63 0.64 -3.43 5.63
N ALA A 64 0.73 -2.14 5.29
CA ALA A 64 1.92 -1.51 4.75
C ALA A 64 2.18 -0.17 5.44
N LEU A 65 3.45 0.14 5.67
CA LEU A 65 3.90 1.43 6.17
C LEU A 65 4.94 1.98 5.21
N LEU A 66 4.51 2.91 4.36
CA LEU A 66 5.36 3.51 3.35
C LEU A 66 5.93 4.83 3.85
N VAL A 67 7.22 5.04 3.63
CA VAL A 67 7.86 6.34 3.82
C VAL A 67 8.39 6.84 2.49
N ARG A 68 8.28 8.15 2.28
CA ARG A 68 8.93 8.80 1.15
C ARG A 68 10.45 8.69 1.31
N GLY A 69 11.11 8.27 0.23
CA GLY A 69 12.57 8.13 0.13
C GLY A 69 13.28 9.41 -0.28
#